data_AF-A0A916EN45-F1
#
_entry.id   AF-A0A916EN45-F1
#
_cell.length_a   1.000
_cell.length_b   1.000
_cell.length_c   1.000
_cell.angle_alpha   90.00
_cell.angle_beta   90.00
_cell.angle_gamma   90.00
#
_symmetry.space_group_name_H-M   'P 1'
#
loop_
_entity.id
_entity.type
_entity.pdbx_description
1 polymer ?
#
loop_
_entity_poly.entity_id
_entity_poly.type
_entity_poly.pdbx_seq_one_letter_code
_entity_poly.pdbx_strand_id
1 'polypeptide(L)'
;MKPFKRTWFPLEDHRPAPRTATRAVPTPIDPLTGPRLALAGRVVTMDSAFAVRPDAVVYIDRGAIVAVQDRAAPRPAGFEAVAIVNSGGTIYPGLIELHNHLAYNALPLWSPVPKRFDHRGQWPDHPDYRKLISGPMSVVGDYRDALGQPALLAPLVRYVECKCLMGGVTTSQGIMLNSNAGIQRYYRGILRNVESTDDPDLAEAQGRIADVVAKDAQSFWGRLKKEDSCFLLHLSEGVCRDGQSDSIARRHFLSLQVAPEEWALNDRFAGIHAAGLLPEDFEVLGRHKASMIWSPLSNLLLYGSTARVGAARAAGVRIGLGSDWSPSGSKNLLGELKVAWLYSNHLLDGQFSGRDLMAMATRDAASILKWDKALGSLEAGKRADLVVVTGKTGDPYEAFIKAKETDIRLVMINGVARYGMPAAMKSLGSSGEKIAVGGRDRSIFLEQATADPDVAKVTLGAARVALRQAFLNLPALALELEQPKPAKARRAMLDEPEPLTWSLALDEIKYSGMGMRPRLPLNGPADFTGPKLVASRAVSVPLSSLLRPVELDPLTVADDPNYLSQIAAQPNVPEAVRNGLAALY
;
A
#
# COMPACT_ATOMS: atom_id res chain seq x y z
N MET A 1 39.49 -37.01 -53.04
CA MET A 1 38.50 -36.50 -52.07
C MET A 1 39.09 -35.27 -51.39
N LYS A 2 38.45 -34.10 -51.58
CA LYS A 2 38.93 -32.80 -51.10
C LYS A 2 38.57 -32.60 -49.62
N PRO A 3 39.43 -31.97 -48.80
CA PRO A 3 39.12 -31.63 -47.42
C PRO A 3 38.16 -30.42 -47.38
N PHE A 4 37.14 -30.51 -46.53
CA PHE A 4 36.15 -29.46 -46.27
C PHE A 4 36.86 -28.23 -45.65
N LYS A 5 36.95 -27.12 -46.41
CA LYS A 5 37.25 -25.79 -45.87
C LYS A 5 35.99 -25.24 -45.20
N ARG A 6 36.00 -25.01 -43.89
CA ARG A 6 35.00 -24.17 -43.22
C ARG A 6 35.24 -22.71 -43.64
N THR A 7 34.33 -22.17 -44.44
CA THR A 7 34.23 -20.73 -44.72
C THR A 7 33.64 -20.04 -43.50
N TRP A 8 34.43 -19.17 -42.88
CA TRP A 8 33.93 -18.19 -41.91
C TRP A 8 33.22 -17.07 -42.69
N PHE A 9 31.95 -16.84 -42.39
CA PHE A 9 31.27 -15.62 -42.79
C PHE A 9 31.62 -14.53 -41.76
N PRO A 10 32.27 -13.41 -42.15
CA PRO A 10 32.37 -12.28 -41.24
C PRO A 10 30.96 -11.76 -40.98
N LEU A 11 30.56 -11.68 -39.70
CA LEU A 11 29.40 -10.90 -39.30
C LEU A 11 29.71 -9.45 -39.68
N GLU A 12 28.94 -8.90 -40.62
CA GLU A 12 28.97 -7.46 -40.89
C GLU A 12 28.67 -6.70 -39.59
N ASP A 13 29.40 -5.62 -39.36
CA ASP A 13 29.24 -4.69 -38.23
C ASP A 13 27.89 -3.95 -38.38
N HIS A 14 26.78 -4.66 -38.13
CA HIS A 14 25.49 -4.03 -37.88
C HIS A 14 25.54 -3.36 -36.52
N ARG A 15 26.11 -2.15 -36.48
CA ARG A 15 25.84 -1.22 -35.40
C ARG A 15 24.34 -0.96 -35.40
N PRO A 16 23.60 -1.31 -34.34
CA PRO A 16 22.21 -0.90 -34.27
C PRO A 16 22.19 0.63 -34.31
N ALA A 17 21.39 1.19 -35.22
CA ALA A 17 21.11 2.61 -35.23
C ALA A 17 20.71 3.04 -33.81
N PRO A 18 21.21 4.18 -33.28
CA PRO A 18 20.79 4.65 -31.99
C PRO A 18 19.27 4.83 -32.04
N ARG A 19 18.50 3.97 -31.38
CA ARG A 19 17.10 4.25 -31.09
C ARG A 19 17.12 5.42 -30.11
N THR A 20 17.09 6.64 -30.64
CA THR A 20 16.66 7.82 -29.91
C THR A 20 15.16 7.69 -29.65
N ALA A 21 14.78 6.72 -28.82
CA ALA A 21 13.53 6.85 -28.08
C ALA A 21 13.80 7.96 -27.07
N THR A 22 13.34 9.16 -27.36
CA THR A 22 13.16 10.20 -26.34
C THR A 22 12.39 9.55 -25.20
N ARG A 23 13.07 9.25 -24.09
CA ARG A 23 12.42 8.69 -22.90
C ARG A 23 11.36 9.72 -22.52
N ALA A 24 10.08 9.36 -22.61
CA ALA A 24 9.00 10.25 -22.24
C ALA A 24 9.30 10.80 -20.83
N VAL A 25 9.17 12.11 -20.66
CA VAL A 25 9.42 12.74 -19.37
C VAL A 25 8.44 12.13 -18.36
N PRO A 26 8.91 11.56 -17.23
CA PRO A 26 8.03 11.05 -16.19
C PRO A 26 7.03 12.15 -15.81
N THR A 27 5.75 11.81 -15.91
CA THR A 27 4.67 12.73 -15.55
C THR A 27 4.04 12.19 -14.28
N PRO A 28 3.75 12.99 -13.25
CA PRO A 28 3.10 12.48 -12.04
C PRO A 28 1.72 11.89 -12.33
N ILE A 29 1.18 11.13 -11.37
CA ILE A 29 -0.17 10.55 -11.39
C ILE A 29 -1.23 11.53 -11.90
N ASP A 30 -1.21 12.74 -11.36
CA ASP A 30 -1.92 13.91 -11.84
C ASP A 30 -0.89 14.94 -12.29
N PRO A 31 -0.87 15.32 -13.57
CA PRO A 31 0.04 16.35 -14.04
C PRO A 31 -0.13 17.64 -13.23
N LEU A 32 0.99 18.31 -12.95
CA LEU A 32 1.05 19.60 -12.25
C LEU A 32 0.67 20.75 -13.20
N THR A 33 -0.54 20.67 -13.75
CA THR A 33 -1.09 21.59 -14.75
C THR A 33 -2.50 22.06 -14.40
N GLY A 34 -3.01 21.66 -13.22
CA GLY A 34 -4.34 22.04 -12.73
C GLY A 34 -4.55 23.56 -12.60
N PRO A 35 -5.81 24.01 -12.55
CA PRO A 35 -6.14 25.43 -12.45
C PRO A 35 -5.76 26.01 -11.08
N ARG A 36 -5.88 27.33 -10.95
CA ARG A 36 -5.84 27.99 -9.64
C ARG A 36 -7.11 27.68 -8.85
N LEU A 37 -6.92 27.26 -7.61
CA LEU A 37 -8.00 26.93 -6.66
C LEU A 37 -7.76 27.65 -5.32
N ALA A 38 -8.85 27.95 -4.62
CA ALA A 38 -8.78 28.50 -3.26
C ALA A 38 -9.78 27.75 -2.36
N LEU A 39 -9.28 27.02 -1.37
CA LEU A 39 -10.09 26.18 -0.48
C LEU A 39 -10.05 26.71 0.95
N ALA A 40 -11.20 27.16 1.47
CA ALA A 40 -11.31 27.74 2.80
C ALA A 40 -11.84 26.76 3.85
N GLY A 41 -11.26 26.79 5.05
CA GLY A 41 -11.66 25.97 6.19
C GLY A 41 -10.81 26.23 7.43
N ARG A 42 -10.98 25.43 8.47
CA ARG A 42 -9.94 25.31 9.50
C ARG A 42 -8.78 24.54 8.88
N VAL A 43 -7.55 24.97 9.03
CA VAL A 43 -6.38 24.30 8.41
C VAL A 43 -5.44 23.81 9.50
N VAL A 44 -5.13 22.52 9.49
CA VAL A 44 -4.05 21.93 10.28
C VAL A 44 -2.88 21.70 9.34
N THR A 45 -1.82 22.48 9.50
CA THR A 45 -0.73 22.49 8.52
C THR A 45 0.16 21.26 8.62
N MET A 46 0.32 20.69 9.82
CA MET A 46 1.34 19.66 10.11
C MET A 46 2.76 20.11 9.75
N ASP A 47 3.01 21.42 9.71
CA ASP A 47 4.36 21.97 9.62
C ASP A 47 5.15 21.74 10.92
N SER A 48 6.40 22.22 10.97
CA SER A 48 7.24 22.11 12.16
C SER A 48 6.63 22.72 13.43
N ALA A 49 5.75 23.72 13.30
CA ALA A 49 5.05 24.38 14.40
C ALA A 49 3.71 23.73 14.75
N PHE A 50 3.25 22.75 13.96
CA PHE A 50 1.92 22.16 14.05
C PHE A 50 0.80 23.22 14.06
N ALA A 51 0.91 24.22 13.19
CA ALA A 51 -0.03 25.34 13.18
C ALA A 51 -1.46 24.88 12.88
N VAL A 52 -2.40 25.39 13.68
CA VAL A 52 -3.85 25.22 13.47
C VAL A 52 -4.45 26.59 13.23
N ARG A 53 -4.89 26.84 12.00
CA ARG A 53 -5.51 28.10 11.59
C ARG A 53 -7.04 27.96 11.61
N PRO A 54 -7.78 28.68 12.48
CA PRO A 54 -9.22 28.51 12.64
C PRO A 54 -10.05 28.83 11.37
N ASP A 55 -9.65 29.85 10.61
CA ASP A 55 -10.26 30.24 9.34
C ASP A 55 -9.19 30.71 8.37
N ALA A 56 -8.75 29.80 7.51
CA ALA A 56 -7.70 30.03 6.54
C ALA A 56 -8.09 29.51 5.15
N VAL A 57 -7.31 29.93 4.16
CA VAL A 57 -7.46 29.55 2.76
C VAL A 57 -6.16 28.89 2.29
N VAL A 58 -6.30 27.70 1.72
CA VAL A 58 -5.23 27.03 0.97
C VAL A 58 -5.36 27.45 -0.49
N TYR A 59 -4.37 28.19 -0.99
CA TYR A 59 -4.29 28.61 -2.39
C TYR A 59 -3.43 27.61 -3.15
N ILE A 60 -3.93 27.12 -4.28
CA ILE A 60 -3.31 26.05 -5.07
C ILE A 60 -3.18 26.56 -6.50
N ASP A 61 -2.02 26.37 -7.12
CA ASP A 61 -1.79 26.62 -8.56
C ASP A 61 -1.02 25.44 -9.12
N ARG A 62 -1.47 24.90 -10.26
CA ARG A 62 -0.80 23.76 -10.93
C ARG A 62 -0.53 22.58 -9.98
N GLY A 63 -1.46 22.31 -9.08
CA GLY A 63 -1.37 21.22 -8.11
C GLY A 63 -0.40 21.42 -6.95
N ALA A 64 0.25 22.58 -6.85
CA ALA A 64 1.10 22.96 -5.72
C ALA A 64 0.43 24.02 -4.85
N ILE A 65 0.66 23.95 -3.54
CA ILE A 65 0.22 24.95 -2.57
C ILE A 65 1.06 26.21 -2.77
N VAL A 66 0.41 27.33 -3.06
CA VAL A 66 1.05 28.65 -3.19
C VAL A 66 1.16 29.32 -1.82
N ALA A 67 0.09 29.25 -1.02
CA ALA A 67 0.05 29.85 0.30
C ALA A 67 -1.03 29.20 1.17
N VAL A 68 -0.80 29.20 2.48
CA VAL A 68 -1.81 28.93 3.51
C VAL A 68 -1.86 30.15 4.43
N GLN A 69 -2.94 30.90 4.38
CA GLN A 69 -3.07 32.16 5.10
C GLN A 69 -4.47 32.36 5.65
N ASP A 70 -4.58 33.17 6.70
CA ASP A 70 -5.86 33.48 7.31
C ASP A 70 -6.78 34.14 6.29
N ARG A 71 -8.08 33.83 6.36
CA ARG A 71 -9.03 34.24 5.32
C ARG A 71 -9.16 35.76 5.18
N ALA A 72 -8.91 36.49 6.27
CA ALA A 72 -8.91 37.95 6.29
C ALA A 72 -7.66 38.57 5.65
N ALA A 73 -6.59 37.81 5.43
CA ALA A 73 -5.37 38.31 4.81
C ALA A 73 -5.58 38.61 3.31
N PRO A 74 -4.86 39.60 2.75
CA PRO A 74 -4.89 39.87 1.31
C PRO A 74 -4.55 38.63 0.51
N ARG A 75 -5.30 38.37 -0.56
CA ARG A 75 -5.07 37.19 -1.41
C ARG A 75 -3.69 37.25 -2.06
N PRO A 76 -3.03 36.10 -2.32
CA PRO A 76 -1.78 36.08 -3.07
C PRO A 76 -2.01 36.59 -4.50
N ALA A 77 -0.96 37.14 -5.11
CA ALA A 77 -1.00 37.63 -6.47
C ALA A 77 -1.52 36.54 -7.44
N GLY A 78 -2.47 36.90 -8.29
CA GLY A 78 -3.08 35.99 -9.26
C GLY A 78 -4.28 35.18 -8.75
N PHE A 79 -4.70 35.37 -7.50
CA PHE A 79 -5.88 34.76 -6.88
C PHE A 79 -7.04 35.74 -6.63
N GLU A 80 -6.95 36.97 -7.14
CA GLU A 80 -7.93 38.04 -6.94
C GLU A 80 -9.31 37.62 -7.48
N ALA A 81 -9.35 37.02 -8.67
CA ALA A 81 -10.58 36.55 -9.31
C ALA A 81 -10.94 35.08 -8.99
N VAL A 82 -10.10 34.36 -8.25
CA VAL A 82 -10.33 32.93 -7.95
C VAL A 82 -11.44 32.81 -6.90
N ALA A 83 -12.48 32.05 -7.21
CA ALA A 83 -13.56 31.80 -6.27
C ALA A 83 -13.07 30.95 -5.09
N ILE A 84 -13.42 31.36 -3.87
CA ILE A 84 -13.09 30.60 -2.66
C ILE A 84 -14.16 29.54 -2.44
N VAL A 85 -13.77 28.28 -2.55
CA VAL A 85 -14.61 27.13 -2.22
C VAL A 85 -14.56 26.91 -0.71
N ASN A 86 -15.72 26.95 -0.04
CA ASN A 86 -15.79 26.60 1.38
C ASN A 86 -15.75 25.07 1.52
N SER A 87 -14.71 24.55 2.16
CA SER A 87 -14.55 23.11 2.41
C SER A 87 -15.66 22.55 3.33
N GLY A 88 -16.18 23.41 4.21
CA GLY A 88 -17.17 23.05 5.23
C GLY A 88 -16.61 22.20 6.38
N GLY A 89 -15.29 22.12 6.52
CA GLY A 89 -14.63 21.29 7.52
C GLY A 89 -13.21 21.74 7.87
N THR A 90 -12.46 20.84 8.48
CA THR A 90 -11.04 21.00 8.76
C THR A 90 -10.22 20.31 7.67
N ILE A 91 -9.21 21.02 7.16
CA ILE A 91 -8.32 20.62 6.07
C ILE A 91 -7.01 20.13 6.69
N TYR A 92 -6.59 18.93 6.30
CA TYR A 92 -5.37 18.26 6.73
C TYR A 92 -4.56 17.81 5.51
N PRO A 93 -3.25 17.54 5.64
CA PRO A 93 -2.51 16.82 4.62
C PRO A 93 -3.16 15.46 4.35
N GLY A 94 -3.11 15.00 3.09
CA GLY A 94 -3.56 13.67 2.71
C GLY A 94 -2.79 12.58 3.45
N LEU A 95 -3.45 11.46 3.76
CA LEU A 95 -2.79 10.38 4.51
C LEU A 95 -1.85 9.59 3.60
N ILE A 96 -0.67 9.29 4.14
CA ILE A 96 0.37 8.49 3.49
C ILE A 96 0.47 7.16 4.22
N GLU A 97 0.15 6.09 3.52
CA GLU A 97 0.19 4.73 4.01
C GLU A 97 1.46 4.02 3.54
N LEU A 98 2.27 3.53 4.50
CA LEU A 98 3.57 2.94 4.20
C LEU A 98 3.61 1.41 4.33
N HIS A 99 2.49 0.79 4.69
CA HIS A 99 2.34 -0.66 4.66
C HIS A 99 0.93 -1.03 4.21
N ASN A 100 0.83 -1.62 3.02
CA ASN A 100 -0.41 -2.24 2.54
C ASN A 100 -0.15 -3.38 1.53
N HIS A 101 -0.97 -4.43 1.54
CA HIS A 101 -1.10 -5.39 0.44
C HIS A 101 -2.41 -5.15 -0.32
N LEU A 102 -2.45 -4.09 -1.13
CA LEU A 102 -3.68 -3.61 -1.78
C LEU A 102 -4.46 -4.69 -2.55
N ALA A 103 -3.75 -5.63 -3.18
CA ALA A 103 -4.33 -6.75 -3.91
C ALA A 103 -5.35 -7.56 -3.07
N TYR A 104 -5.17 -7.62 -1.76
CA TYR A 104 -5.98 -8.41 -0.84
C TYR A 104 -7.13 -7.63 -0.22
N ASN A 105 -7.24 -6.33 -0.48
CA ASN A 105 -8.25 -5.47 0.14
C ASN A 105 -9.68 -5.63 -0.42
N ALA A 106 -9.87 -6.60 -1.31
CA ALA A 106 -11.18 -7.09 -1.73
C ALA A 106 -11.65 -8.31 -0.89
N LEU A 107 -10.77 -8.93 -0.10
CA LEU A 107 -11.12 -10.04 0.79
C LEU A 107 -11.70 -9.54 2.11
N PRO A 108 -12.68 -10.26 2.68
CA PRO A 108 -13.21 -9.94 3.99
C PRO A 108 -12.17 -10.22 5.09
N LEU A 109 -12.43 -9.66 6.27
CA LEU A 109 -11.64 -9.92 7.48
C LEU A 109 -11.63 -11.43 7.79
N TRP A 110 -10.45 -11.97 8.15
CA TRP A 110 -10.32 -13.34 8.63
C TRP A 110 -10.89 -13.42 10.05
N SER A 111 -12.17 -13.80 10.14
CA SER A 111 -12.92 -13.72 11.39
C SER A 111 -13.67 -15.01 11.75
N PRO A 112 -13.45 -15.56 12.95
CA PRO A 112 -12.31 -15.30 13.83
C PRO A 112 -11.02 -15.88 13.23
N VAL A 113 -9.86 -15.33 13.59
CA VAL A 113 -8.59 -16.02 13.34
C VAL A 113 -8.53 -17.31 14.17
N PRO A 114 -8.11 -18.44 13.58
CA PRO A 114 -8.27 -19.78 14.18
C PRO A 114 -7.44 -19.99 15.44
N LYS A 115 -6.31 -19.29 15.57
CA LYS A 115 -5.43 -19.35 16.73
C LYS A 115 -4.52 -18.13 16.76
N ARG A 116 -3.83 -17.94 17.88
CA ARG A 116 -2.67 -17.05 17.95
C ARG A 116 -1.47 -17.69 17.24
N PHE A 117 -0.80 -16.93 16.37
CA PHE A 117 0.45 -17.31 15.76
C PHE A 117 1.63 -16.67 16.52
N ASP A 118 2.82 -17.26 16.43
CA ASP A 118 4.04 -16.68 17.02
C ASP A 118 4.85 -15.87 16.00
N HIS A 119 4.75 -16.19 14.71
CA HIS A 119 5.45 -15.48 13.64
C HIS A 119 4.77 -15.71 12.29
N ARG A 120 5.10 -14.87 11.32
CA ARG A 120 4.50 -14.86 9.98
C ARG A 120 4.58 -16.17 9.20
N GLY A 121 5.57 -17.00 9.52
CA GLY A 121 5.78 -18.29 8.86
C GLY A 121 4.76 -19.37 9.21
N GLN A 122 3.77 -19.10 10.06
CA GLN A 122 2.82 -20.11 10.55
C GLN A 122 1.42 -20.00 9.94
N TRP A 123 0.93 -18.79 9.70
CA TRP A 123 -0.42 -18.59 9.17
C TRP A 123 -0.61 -19.04 7.71
N PRO A 124 0.40 -18.99 6.80
CA PRO A 124 0.23 -19.49 5.44
C PRO A 124 -0.04 -21.01 5.38
N ASP A 125 0.49 -21.74 6.37
CA ASP A 125 0.37 -23.19 6.48
C ASP A 125 -0.97 -23.62 7.11
N HIS A 126 -1.76 -22.68 7.64
CA HIS A 126 -3.07 -23.01 8.20
C HIS A 126 -4.06 -23.41 7.09
N PRO A 127 -4.85 -24.48 7.25
CA PRO A 127 -5.77 -24.96 6.21
C PRO A 127 -6.76 -23.90 5.69
N ASP A 128 -7.14 -22.96 6.55
CA ASP A 128 -8.07 -21.88 6.18
C ASP A 128 -7.42 -20.79 5.33
N TYR A 129 -6.10 -20.60 5.41
CA TYR A 129 -5.41 -19.61 4.59
C TYR A 129 -5.60 -19.88 3.10
N ARG A 130 -5.49 -21.15 2.68
CA ARG A 130 -5.77 -21.56 1.29
C ARG A 130 -7.23 -21.36 0.89
N LYS A 131 -8.17 -21.59 1.81
CA LYS A 131 -9.61 -21.47 1.54
C LYS A 131 -10.06 -20.01 1.42
N LEU A 132 -9.56 -19.16 2.32
CA LEU A 132 -10.11 -17.83 2.57
C LEU A 132 -9.27 -16.72 1.96
N ILE A 133 -7.98 -16.94 1.72
CA ILE A 133 -7.04 -15.89 1.31
C ILE A 133 -6.35 -16.27 0.01
N SER A 134 -5.47 -17.27 0.03
CA SER A 134 -4.62 -17.54 -1.13
C SER A 134 -5.31 -18.17 -2.32
N GLY A 135 -6.30 -19.04 -2.08
CA GLY A 135 -7.11 -19.63 -3.14
C GLY A 135 -7.98 -18.59 -3.88
N PRO A 136 -8.83 -17.81 -3.19
CA PRO A 136 -9.63 -16.77 -3.82
C PRO A 136 -8.79 -15.80 -4.66
N MET A 137 -7.67 -15.32 -4.11
CA MET A 137 -6.83 -14.35 -4.81
C MET A 137 -6.04 -14.97 -5.96
N SER A 138 -5.69 -16.26 -5.89
CA SER A 138 -5.12 -16.98 -7.04
C SER A 138 -6.11 -17.01 -8.20
N VAL A 139 -7.39 -17.29 -7.94
CA VAL A 139 -8.44 -17.24 -8.97
C VAL A 139 -8.58 -15.84 -9.55
N VAL A 140 -8.66 -14.81 -8.71
CA VAL A 140 -8.78 -13.41 -9.17
C VAL A 140 -7.57 -12.98 -10.01
N GLY A 141 -6.35 -13.38 -9.60
CA GLY A 141 -5.11 -13.03 -10.31
C GLY A 141 -4.90 -13.78 -11.62
N ASP A 142 -5.37 -15.02 -11.70
CA ASP A 142 -5.08 -15.95 -12.81
C ASP A 142 -6.24 -16.10 -13.80
N TYR A 143 -7.46 -15.71 -13.43
CA TYR A 143 -8.62 -15.78 -14.33
C TYR A 143 -8.43 -14.90 -15.58
N ARG A 144 -8.81 -15.45 -16.73
CA ARG A 144 -8.72 -14.80 -18.05
C ARG A 144 -10.08 -14.89 -18.73
N ASP A 145 -10.47 -13.86 -19.46
CA ASP A 145 -11.69 -13.89 -20.28
C ASP A 145 -11.52 -14.76 -21.54
N ALA A 146 -12.57 -14.84 -22.35
CA ALA A 146 -12.58 -15.58 -23.62
C ALA A 146 -11.53 -15.07 -24.64
N LEU A 147 -11.01 -13.85 -24.47
CA LEU A 147 -9.96 -13.26 -25.30
C LEU A 147 -8.55 -13.47 -24.69
N GLY A 148 -8.46 -14.19 -23.57
CA GLY A 148 -7.22 -14.46 -22.86
C GLY A 148 -6.69 -13.27 -22.05
N GLN A 149 -7.49 -12.23 -21.82
CA GLN A 149 -7.09 -11.03 -21.09
C GLN A 149 -7.36 -11.15 -19.59
N PRO A 150 -6.57 -10.51 -18.71
CA PRO A 150 -6.80 -10.51 -17.27
C PRO A 150 -8.11 -9.78 -16.90
N ALA A 151 -9.18 -10.56 -16.70
CA ALA A 151 -10.54 -10.01 -16.60
C ALA A 151 -10.83 -9.27 -15.29
N LEU A 152 -10.10 -9.61 -14.21
CA LEU A 152 -10.39 -9.13 -12.86
C LEU A 152 -9.33 -8.19 -12.29
N LEU A 153 -8.19 -7.99 -12.96
CA LEU A 153 -7.09 -7.18 -12.43
C LEU A 153 -7.43 -5.69 -12.40
N ALA A 154 -7.87 -5.12 -13.52
CA ALA A 154 -8.26 -3.70 -13.56
C ALA A 154 -9.47 -3.39 -12.65
N PRO A 155 -10.53 -4.23 -12.58
CA PRO A 155 -11.56 -4.15 -11.55
C PRO A 155 -11.01 -4.14 -10.13
N LEU A 156 -10.11 -5.07 -9.79
CA LEU A 156 -9.50 -5.17 -8.46
C LEU A 156 -8.76 -3.88 -8.10
N VAL A 157 -7.86 -3.41 -8.97
CA VAL A 157 -7.09 -2.17 -8.79
C VAL A 157 -8.03 -1.00 -8.55
N ARG A 158 -9.01 -0.79 -9.45
CA ARG A 158 -9.97 0.31 -9.33
C ARG A 158 -10.72 0.26 -8.00
N TYR A 159 -11.14 -0.93 -7.58
CA TYR A 159 -11.91 -1.11 -6.34
C TYR A 159 -11.09 -0.71 -5.11
N VAL A 160 -9.87 -1.23 -4.99
CA VAL A 160 -9.04 -1.02 -3.80
C VAL A 160 -8.41 0.38 -3.76
N GLU A 161 -8.17 1.01 -4.90
CA GLU A 161 -7.76 2.42 -4.92
C GLU A 161 -8.87 3.34 -4.41
N CYS A 162 -10.11 3.11 -4.88
CA CYS A 162 -11.28 3.82 -4.39
C CYS A 162 -11.48 3.59 -2.88
N LYS A 163 -11.20 2.37 -2.39
CA LYS A 163 -11.26 2.03 -0.97
C LYS A 163 -10.32 2.91 -0.12
N CYS A 164 -9.08 3.11 -0.56
CA CYS A 164 -8.14 3.95 0.19
C CYS A 164 -8.56 5.44 0.16
N LEU A 165 -9.02 5.94 -0.99
CA LEU A 165 -9.55 7.31 -1.10
C LEU A 165 -10.70 7.57 -0.12
N MET A 166 -11.60 6.59 0.07
CA MET A 166 -12.69 6.72 1.03
C MET A 166 -12.23 6.74 2.49
N GLY A 167 -11.00 6.29 2.77
CA GLY A 167 -10.32 6.44 4.06
C GLY A 167 -9.44 7.69 4.18
N GLY A 168 -9.44 8.59 3.18
CA GLY A 168 -8.61 9.81 3.20
C GLY A 168 -7.15 9.61 2.78
N VAL A 169 -6.81 8.43 2.25
CA VAL A 169 -5.46 8.09 1.81
C VAL A 169 -5.22 8.66 0.42
N THR A 170 -4.13 9.39 0.25
CA THR A 170 -3.67 9.95 -1.03
C THR A 170 -2.46 9.22 -1.59
N THR A 171 -1.74 8.49 -0.74
CA THR A 171 -0.53 7.76 -1.09
C THR A 171 -0.52 6.40 -0.38
N SER A 172 -0.23 5.33 -1.12
CA SER A 172 -0.05 3.98 -0.56
C SER A 172 0.99 3.21 -1.37
N GLN A 173 1.27 1.97 -0.96
CA GLN A 173 2.02 1.03 -1.78
C GLN A 173 1.26 0.62 -3.04
N GLY A 174 1.99 0.30 -4.10
CA GLY A 174 1.42 -0.05 -5.39
C GLY A 174 0.97 -1.50 -5.54
N ILE A 175 0.20 -1.76 -6.60
CA ILE A 175 -0.13 -3.12 -7.04
C ILE A 175 0.82 -3.54 -8.16
N MET A 176 1.65 -4.54 -7.89
CA MET A 176 2.63 -5.06 -8.84
C MET A 176 2.04 -6.12 -9.78
N LEU A 177 2.48 -6.10 -11.03
CA LEU A 177 2.22 -7.07 -12.08
C LEU A 177 3.50 -7.78 -12.49
N ASN A 178 3.39 -9.08 -12.76
CA ASN A 178 4.45 -9.88 -13.39
C ASN A 178 4.02 -10.30 -14.80
N SER A 179 4.95 -10.24 -15.75
CA SER A 179 4.75 -10.83 -17.08
C SER A 179 5.29 -12.27 -17.18
N ASN A 180 4.79 -13.03 -18.16
CA ASN A 180 5.39 -14.31 -18.56
C ASN A 180 6.86 -14.20 -19.03
N ALA A 181 7.35 -13.00 -19.33
CA ALA A 181 8.74 -12.72 -19.67
C ALA A 181 9.60 -12.27 -18.47
N GLY A 182 9.06 -12.30 -17.25
CA GLY A 182 9.77 -11.91 -16.02
C GLY A 182 9.91 -10.39 -15.82
N ILE A 183 9.13 -9.59 -16.54
CA ILE A 183 9.08 -8.12 -16.38
C ILE A 183 8.12 -7.79 -15.26
N GLN A 184 8.52 -6.85 -14.40
CA GLN A 184 7.68 -6.32 -13.33
C GLN A 184 7.30 -4.88 -13.65
N ARG A 185 6.05 -4.52 -13.36
CA ARG A 185 5.57 -3.13 -13.40
C ARG A 185 4.48 -2.93 -12.36
N TYR A 186 4.24 -1.69 -11.97
CA TYR A 186 3.11 -1.35 -11.12
C TYR A 186 1.94 -0.84 -11.96
N TYR A 187 0.72 -1.08 -11.48
CA TYR A 187 -0.42 -0.36 -12.00
C TYR A 187 -0.30 1.12 -11.68
N ARG A 188 -0.70 1.91 -12.66
CA ARG A 188 -0.86 3.35 -12.52
C ARG A 188 -2.34 3.66 -12.45
N GLY A 189 -2.83 4.01 -11.28
CA GLY A 189 -4.21 4.43 -11.10
C GLY A 189 -4.26 5.77 -10.38
N ILE A 190 -5.31 5.99 -9.58
CA ILE A 190 -5.67 7.30 -9.00
C ILE A 190 -5.07 7.57 -7.63
N LEU A 191 -4.39 6.59 -7.02
CA LEU A 191 -3.60 6.77 -5.80
C LEU A 191 -2.11 6.91 -6.13
N ARG A 192 -1.42 7.78 -5.41
CA ARG A 192 0.04 7.88 -5.53
C ARG A 192 0.69 6.60 -5.00
N ASN A 193 1.53 6.01 -5.83
CA ASN A 193 2.28 4.80 -5.54
C ASN A 193 3.70 5.17 -5.10
N VAL A 194 4.15 4.66 -3.95
CA VAL A 194 5.50 4.95 -3.42
C VAL A 194 6.62 4.26 -4.19
N GLU A 195 6.35 3.12 -4.82
CA GLU A 195 7.31 2.35 -5.61
C GLU A 195 7.42 2.80 -7.08
N SER A 196 6.45 3.58 -7.57
CA SER A 196 6.42 4.07 -8.96
C SER A 196 5.71 5.43 -9.00
N THR A 197 6.44 6.50 -8.67
CA THR A 197 5.85 7.83 -8.44
C THR A 197 5.57 8.59 -9.74
N ASP A 198 6.41 8.34 -10.76
CA ASP A 198 6.51 9.12 -11.99
C ASP A 198 6.67 10.65 -11.77
N ASP A 199 7.00 11.07 -10.55
CA ASP A 199 7.18 12.46 -10.15
C ASP A 199 8.67 12.69 -9.82
N PRO A 200 9.39 13.56 -10.56
CA PRO A 200 10.81 13.76 -10.36
C PRO A 200 11.18 14.32 -8.99
N ASP A 201 10.23 14.92 -8.27
CA ASP A 201 10.45 15.44 -6.90
C ASP A 201 10.21 14.36 -5.82
N LEU A 202 9.74 13.17 -6.20
CA LEU A 202 9.39 12.08 -5.28
C LEU A 202 10.18 10.82 -5.62
N ALA A 203 11.28 10.60 -4.89
CA ALA A 203 12.12 9.42 -5.08
C ALA A 203 11.36 8.12 -4.75
N GLU A 204 11.48 7.13 -5.64
CA GLU A 204 10.79 5.84 -5.52
C GLU A 204 11.33 5.01 -4.34
N ALA A 205 10.43 4.49 -3.53
CA ALA A 205 10.76 3.52 -2.49
C ALA A 205 10.94 2.12 -3.09
N GLN A 206 11.67 1.28 -2.38
CA GLN A 206 11.77 -0.16 -2.67
C GLN A 206 11.08 -0.95 -1.56
N GLY A 207 10.44 -2.05 -1.93
CA GLY A 207 9.73 -2.93 -1.01
C GLY A 207 10.28 -4.35 -1.03
N ARG A 208 10.29 -5.03 0.12
CA ARG A 208 10.53 -6.47 0.19
C ARG A 208 9.76 -7.08 1.35
N ILE A 209 9.04 -8.16 1.04
CA ILE A 209 8.30 -8.93 2.04
C ILE A 209 9.18 -10.00 2.69
N ALA A 210 9.95 -10.77 1.92
CA ALA A 210 10.73 -11.85 2.51
C ALA A 210 11.85 -11.29 3.39
N ASP A 211 12.00 -11.81 4.61
CA ASP A 211 13.08 -11.40 5.51
C ASP A 211 14.47 -11.57 4.86
N VAL A 212 15.44 -10.81 5.36
CA VAL A 212 16.85 -10.93 4.98
C VAL A 212 17.48 -12.00 5.86
N VAL A 213 17.98 -13.07 5.25
CA VAL A 213 18.76 -14.09 5.97
C VAL A 213 20.20 -13.61 6.11
N ALA A 214 20.88 -14.03 7.18
CA ALA A 214 22.24 -13.55 7.53
C ALA A 214 23.24 -13.61 6.36
N LYS A 215 23.22 -14.67 5.55
CA LYS A 215 24.10 -14.82 4.38
C LYS A 215 23.90 -13.75 3.30
N ASP A 216 22.73 -13.13 3.23
CA ASP A 216 22.37 -12.13 2.22
C ASP A 216 22.50 -10.70 2.79
N ALA A 217 22.79 -10.53 4.08
CA ALA A 217 22.82 -9.25 4.77
C ALA A 217 23.83 -8.26 4.16
N GLN A 218 25.02 -8.74 3.79
CA GLN A 218 26.03 -7.90 3.14
C GLN A 218 25.59 -7.41 1.75
N SER A 219 24.93 -8.28 0.98
CA SER A 219 24.40 -7.92 -0.35
C SER A 219 23.22 -6.96 -0.23
N PHE A 220 22.35 -7.18 0.76
CA PHE A 220 21.28 -6.25 1.11
C PHE A 220 21.84 -4.89 1.51
N TRP A 221 22.88 -4.85 2.35
CA TRP A 221 23.53 -3.63 2.78
C TRP A 221 24.09 -2.82 1.61
N GLY A 222 24.73 -3.50 0.65
CA GLY A 222 25.22 -2.87 -0.58
C GLY A 222 24.11 -2.27 -1.46
N ARG A 223 22.87 -2.80 -1.41
CA ARG A 223 21.71 -2.22 -2.08
C ARG A 223 21.16 -1.02 -1.30
N LEU A 224 20.96 -1.19 0.01
CA LEU A 224 20.43 -0.15 0.89
C LEU A 224 21.26 1.15 0.87
N LYS A 225 22.59 1.04 0.69
CA LYS A 225 23.49 2.21 0.52
C LYS A 225 23.25 3.01 -0.76
N LYS A 226 22.59 2.42 -1.76
CA LYS A 226 22.31 3.04 -3.06
C LYS A 226 20.88 3.57 -3.18
N GLU A 227 20.03 3.29 -2.21
CA GLU A 227 18.65 3.79 -2.20
C GLU A 227 18.62 5.31 -2.04
N ASP A 228 17.76 6.00 -2.78
CA ASP A 228 17.62 7.46 -2.68
C ASP A 228 16.45 7.87 -1.76
N SER A 229 15.45 6.99 -1.63
CA SER A 229 14.22 7.20 -0.85
C SER A 229 14.24 6.36 0.43
N CYS A 230 13.54 5.22 0.41
CA CYS A 230 13.32 4.33 1.52
C CYS A 230 13.26 2.88 1.02
N PHE A 231 13.75 1.96 1.84
CA PHE A 231 13.59 0.53 1.68
C PHE A 231 12.64 0.01 2.78
N LEU A 232 11.42 -0.33 2.36
CA LEU A 232 10.36 -0.91 3.18
C LEU A 232 10.55 -2.43 3.26
N LEU A 233 10.89 -2.95 4.44
CA LEU A 233 11.13 -4.39 4.66
C LEU A 233 10.20 -4.92 5.75
N HIS A 234 9.37 -5.92 5.46
CA HIS A 234 8.75 -6.74 6.52
C HIS A 234 9.85 -7.30 7.40
N LEU A 235 9.82 -6.90 8.68
CA LEU A 235 10.89 -7.16 9.62
C LEU A 235 10.30 -7.72 10.91
N SER A 236 10.73 -8.92 11.27
CA SER A 236 10.41 -9.51 12.58
C SER A 236 8.90 -9.50 12.86
N GLU A 237 8.10 -9.83 11.85
CA GLU A 237 6.65 -9.95 11.96
C GLU A 237 6.29 -11.19 12.79
N GLY A 238 5.83 -10.95 14.02
CA GLY A 238 5.59 -11.97 15.03
C GLY A 238 5.87 -11.45 16.44
N VAL A 239 6.07 -12.36 17.38
CA VAL A 239 6.29 -12.01 18.80
C VAL A 239 7.68 -12.41 19.28
N CYS A 240 8.21 -11.60 20.18
CA CYS A 240 9.29 -11.97 21.08
C CYS A 240 8.79 -11.74 22.51
N ARG A 241 8.54 -12.84 23.22
CA ARG A 241 8.02 -12.81 24.59
C ARG A 241 9.18 -12.56 25.56
N ASP A 242 8.89 -11.99 26.71
CA ASP A 242 9.89 -11.75 27.73
C ASP A 242 10.53 -13.09 28.16
N GLY A 243 11.87 -13.10 28.27
CA GLY A 243 12.66 -14.31 28.50
C GLY A 243 12.90 -15.19 27.27
N GLN A 244 12.36 -14.84 26.09
CA GLN A 244 12.59 -15.56 24.82
C GLN A 244 13.41 -14.71 23.83
N SER A 245 14.63 -14.36 24.22
CA SER A 245 15.52 -13.48 23.46
C SER A 245 15.95 -14.02 22.09
N ASP A 246 15.68 -15.29 21.76
CA ASP A 246 15.97 -15.90 20.45
C ASP A 246 14.69 -16.37 19.71
N SER A 247 13.62 -15.58 19.77
CA SER A 247 12.40 -15.92 19.01
C SER A 247 12.67 -15.92 17.50
N ILE A 248 11.94 -16.76 16.74
CA ILE A 248 12.06 -16.83 15.28
C ILE A 248 11.88 -15.43 14.66
N ALA A 249 10.89 -14.67 15.13
CA ALA A 249 10.64 -13.32 14.68
C ALA A 249 11.87 -12.41 14.90
N ARG A 250 12.47 -12.42 16.10
CA ARG A 250 13.63 -11.57 16.42
C ARG A 250 14.88 -11.95 15.61
N ARG A 251 15.09 -13.23 15.30
CA ARG A 251 16.23 -13.67 14.48
C ARG A 251 16.31 -13.02 13.10
N HIS A 252 15.19 -12.58 12.54
CA HIS A 252 15.18 -11.83 11.28
C HIS A 252 15.84 -10.46 11.41
N PHE A 253 15.65 -9.77 12.54
CA PHE A 253 16.37 -8.55 12.85
C PHE A 253 17.86 -8.82 13.10
N LEU A 254 18.18 -9.82 13.94
CA LEU A 254 19.58 -10.17 14.22
C LEU A 254 20.35 -10.58 12.95
N SER A 255 19.66 -11.12 11.95
CA SER A 255 20.24 -11.45 10.64
C SER A 255 20.73 -10.23 9.86
N LEU A 256 20.33 -9.01 10.23
CA LEU A 256 20.84 -7.78 9.62
C LEU A 256 22.22 -7.37 10.16
N GLN A 257 22.71 -7.98 11.25
CA GLN A 257 24.06 -7.74 11.74
C GLN A 257 25.08 -8.38 10.80
N VAL A 258 25.93 -7.57 10.16
CA VAL A 258 26.95 -8.03 9.19
C VAL A 258 28.32 -8.23 9.83
N ALA A 259 28.61 -7.53 10.93
CA ALA A 259 29.78 -7.69 11.79
C ALA A 259 29.46 -7.17 13.20
N PRO A 260 30.31 -7.42 14.23
CA PRO A 260 30.09 -6.83 15.56
C PRO A 260 29.88 -5.31 15.47
N GLU A 261 28.75 -4.83 15.99
CA GLU A 261 28.28 -3.43 15.88
C GLU A 261 28.06 -2.87 14.46
N GLU A 262 28.20 -3.67 13.40
CA GLU A 262 27.86 -3.26 12.03
C GLU A 262 26.57 -3.94 11.56
N TRP A 263 25.61 -3.12 11.14
CA TRP A 263 24.28 -3.56 10.74
C TRP A 263 23.94 -3.09 9.33
N ALA A 264 23.15 -3.90 8.61
CA ALA A 264 22.56 -3.55 7.33
C ALA A 264 21.39 -2.56 7.49
N LEU A 265 21.64 -1.44 8.19
CA LEU A 265 20.67 -0.43 8.60
C LEU A 265 21.23 0.98 8.41
N ASN A 266 20.46 1.87 7.81
CA ASN A 266 20.74 3.30 7.70
C ASN A 266 19.45 4.12 7.76
N ASP A 267 19.55 5.41 7.48
CA ASP A 267 18.42 6.35 7.49
C ASP A 267 17.42 6.15 6.34
N ARG A 268 17.67 5.23 5.41
CA ARG A 268 16.77 4.82 4.33
C ARG A 268 16.06 3.51 4.64
N PHE A 269 16.36 2.87 5.77
CA PHE A 269 15.69 1.64 6.17
C PHE A 269 14.40 1.93 6.92
N ALA A 270 13.32 1.22 6.58
CA ALA A 270 12.10 1.18 7.36
C ALA A 270 11.62 -0.27 7.57
N GLY A 271 11.60 -0.71 8.83
CA GLY A 271 11.10 -2.04 9.21
C GLY A 271 9.58 -2.04 9.36
N ILE A 272 8.86 -2.75 8.50
CA ILE A 272 7.42 -2.98 8.59
C ILE A 272 7.14 -4.01 9.70
N HIS A 273 6.09 -3.76 10.48
CA HIS A 273 5.70 -4.45 11.72
C HIS A 273 6.69 -4.21 12.86
N ALA A 274 7.92 -4.71 12.73
CA ALA A 274 8.95 -4.72 13.78
C ALA A 274 8.42 -5.25 15.13
N ALA A 275 7.46 -6.18 15.08
CA ALA A 275 6.68 -6.61 16.25
C ALA A 275 7.48 -7.49 17.22
N GLY A 276 8.40 -8.29 16.68
CA GLY A 276 9.28 -9.17 17.45
C GLY A 276 10.54 -8.50 17.99
N LEU A 277 10.73 -7.19 17.84
CA LEU A 277 11.89 -6.48 18.36
C LEU A 277 11.79 -6.24 19.87
N LEU A 278 12.92 -6.36 20.55
CA LEU A 278 13.09 -5.97 21.95
C LEU A 278 13.56 -4.50 22.06
N PRO A 279 13.46 -3.88 23.26
CA PRO A 279 13.89 -2.49 23.44
C PRO A 279 15.32 -2.21 22.94
N GLU A 280 16.27 -3.10 23.19
CA GLU A 280 17.65 -2.95 22.73
C GLU A 280 17.80 -3.01 21.20
N ASP A 281 16.88 -3.67 20.49
CA ASP A 281 16.86 -3.72 19.03
C ASP A 281 16.42 -2.36 18.46
N PHE A 282 15.50 -1.67 19.16
CA PHE A 282 15.10 -0.30 18.79
C PHE A 282 16.22 0.71 19.03
N GLU A 283 17.05 0.54 20.06
CA GLU A 283 18.26 1.36 20.25
C GLU A 283 19.23 1.23 19.07
N VAL A 284 19.37 0.03 18.49
CA VAL A 284 20.15 -0.17 17.26
C VAL A 284 19.50 0.57 16.09
N LEU A 285 18.18 0.43 15.87
CA LEU A 285 17.49 1.18 14.81
C LEU A 285 17.70 2.69 14.97
N GLY A 286 17.55 3.22 16.19
CA GLY A 286 17.73 4.63 16.54
C GLY A 286 19.14 5.13 16.24
N ARG A 287 20.18 4.39 16.67
CA ARG A 287 21.59 4.71 16.36
C ARG A 287 21.85 4.81 14.85
N HIS A 288 21.20 3.96 14.06
CA HIS A 288 21.32 3.94 12.60
C HIS A 288 20.36 4.90 11.89
N LYS A 289 19.56 5.68 12.63
CA LYS A 289 18.51 6.58 12.13
C LYS A 289 17.46 5.88 11.26
N ALA A 290 17.34 4.56 11.43
CA ALA A 290 16.34 3.76 10.76
C ALA A 290 14.93 4.12 11.27
N SER A 291 13.92 3.77 10.47
CA SER A 291 12.51 4.00 10.77
C SER A 291 11.75 2.68 10.90
N MET A 292 10.49 2.74 11.29
CA MET A 292 9.59 1.59 11.31
C MET A 292 8.18 1.94 10.85
N ILE A 293 7.43 0.96 10.35
CA ILE A 293 6.02 1.08 10.02
C ILE A 293 5.21 0.20 10.97
N TRP A 294 4.29 0.82 11.71
CA TRP A 294 3.46 0.15 12.71
C TRP A 294 2.08 -0.19 12.13
N SER A 295 1.69 -1.46 12.24
CA SER A 295 0.39 -1.99 11.81
C SER A 295 -0.29 -2.73 12.96
N PRO A 296 -0.77 -2.00 13.98
CA PRO A 296 -1.26 -2.60 15.20
C PRO A 296 -2.39 -3.60 15.01
N LEU A 297 -3.39 -3.38 14.15
CA LEU A 297 -4.54 -4.29 14.08
C LEU A 297 -4.13 -5.67 13.56
N SER A 298 -3.38 -5.71 12.47
CA SER A 298 -2.82 -6.96 11.90
C SER A 298 -1.99 -7.71 12.94
N ASN A 299 -1.10 -7.01 13.63
CA ASN A 299 -0.27 -7.60 14.65
C ASN A 299 -1.10 -8.19 15.81
N LEU A 300 -2.08 -7.43 16.32
CA LEU A 300 -2.92 -7.88 17.43
C LEU A 300 -3.80 -9.06 17.03
N LEU A 301 -4.36 -9.04 15.83
CA LEU A 301 -5.27 -10.07 15.34
C LEU A 301 -4.54 -11.39 15.05
N LEU A 302 -3.34 -11.36 14.46
CA LEU A 302 -2.54 -12.55 14.17
C LEU A 302 -1.74 -13.05 15.37
N TYR A 303 -1.14 -12.13 16.14
CA TYR A 303 -0.10 -12.44 17.12
C TYR A 303 -0.49 -12.12 18.56
N GLY A 304 -1.64 -11.50 18.81
CA GLY A 304 -2.10 -11.13 20.17
C GLY A 304 -1.22 -10.08 20.86
N SER A 305 -0.30 -9.45 20.14
CA SER A 305 0.58 -8.39 20.61
C SER A 305 1.10 -7.60 19.41
N THR A 306 1.52 -6.36 19.63
CA THR A 306 2.11 -5.51 18.59
C THR A 306 3.49 -4.99 19.00
N ALA A 307 4.14 -4.23 18.12
CA ALA A 307 5.48 -3.69 18.34
C ALA A 307 5.54 -2.86 19.62
N ARG A 308 6.71 -2.91 20.28
CA ARG A 308 7.01 -2.13 21.50
C ARG A 308 7.27 -0.66 21.13
N VAL A 309 6.27 0.02 20.56
CA VAL A 309 6.39 1.37 20.00
C VAL A 309 6.79 2.43 21.02
N GLY A 310 6.53 2.22 22.32
CA GLY A 310 7.07 3.07 23.38
C GLY A 310 8.61 3.02 23.46
N ALA A 311 9.21 1.84 23.30
CA ALA A 311 10.65 1.68 23.22
C ALA A 311 11.21 2.27 21.92
N ALA A 312 10.52 2.09 20.79
CA ALA A 312 10.88 2.73 19.53
C ALA A 312 10.92 4.28 19.65
N ARG A 313 9.90 4.87 20.29
CA ARG A 313 9.86 6.31 20.58
C ARG A 313 11.00 6.74 21.48
N ALA A 314 11.29 5.98 22.54
CA ALA A 314 12.39 6.28 23.47
C ALA A 314 13.76 6.25 22.78
N ALA A 315 13.96 5.32 21.85
CA ALA A 315 15.17 5.19 21.03
C ALA A 315 15.27 6.23 19.89
N GLY A 316 14.26 7.09 19.71
CA GLY A 316 14.23 8.09 18.63
C GLY A 316 13.97 7.51 17.23
N VAL A 317 13.42 6.30 17.14
CA VAL A 317 13.01 5.68 15.87
C VAL A 317 11.79 6.43 15.32
N ARG A 318 11.85 6.84 14.05
CA ARG A 318 10.70 7.45 13.38
C ARG A 318 9.67 6.37 13.02
N ILE A 319 8.41 6.63 13.33
CA ILE A 319 7.32 5.67 13.17
C ILE A 319 6.36 6.18 12.09
N GLY A 320 6.08 5.35 11.09
CA GLY A 320 4.95 5.49 10.17
C GLY A 320 3.83 4.50 10.51
N LEU A 321 2.68 4.61 9.87
CA LEU A 321 1.55 3.70 10.04
C LEU A 321 1.19 3.00 8.71
N GLY A 322 0.57 1.83 8.81
CA GLY A 322 -0.07 1.18 7.67
C GLY A 322 -1.14 0.19 8.08
N SER A 323 -2.22 0.10 7.29
CA SER A 323 -3.33 -0.80 7.59
C SER A 323 -3.06 -2.27 7.24
N ASP A 324 -1.91 -2.55 6.60
CA ASP A 324 -1.53 -3.89 6.14
C ASP A 324 -2.51 -4.42 5.09
N TRP A 325 -3.47 -5.25 5.46
CA TRP A 325 -4.39 -5.85 4.49
C TRP A 325 -5.70 -6.25 5.15
N SER A 326 -6.79 -6.19 4.39
CA SER A 326 -8.15 -6.41 4.92
C SER A 326 -8.37 -7.75 5.65
N PRO A 327 -7.70 -8.87 5.30
CA PRO A 327 -7.85 -10.12 6.04
C PRO A 327 -7.40 -10.07 7.51
N SER A 328 -6.50 -9.16 7.89
CA SER A 328 -6.00 -9.11 9.28
C SER A 328 -5.84 -7.71 9.88
N GLY A 329 -5.72 -6.68 9.04
CA GLY A 329 -5.57 -5.29 9.43
C GLY A 329 -6.85 -4.47 9.27
N SER A 330 -6.70 -3.14 9.32
CA SER A 330 -7.84 -2.23 9.18
C SER A 330 -8.31 -2.14 7.72
N LYS A 331 -9.58 -1.75 7.51
CA LYS A 331 -10.10 -1.53 6.15
C LYS A 331 -9.35 -0.41 5.40
N ASN A 332 -8.79 0.54 6.14
CA ASN A 332 -8.02 1.68 5.64
C ASN A 332 -7.21 2.30 6.80
N LEU A 333 -6.29 3.22 6.47
CA LEU A 333 -5.43 3.91 7.42
C LEU A 333 -6.20 4.77 8.46
N LEU A 334 -7.39 5.28 8.12
CA LEU A 334 -8.25 5.99 9.08
C LEU A 334 -8.80 5.07 10.19
N GLY A 335 -9.06 3.80 9.87
CA GLY A 335 -9.34 2.75 10.85
C GLY A 335 -8.10 2.42 11.69
N GLU A 336 -6.93 2.31 11.05
CA GLU A 336 -5.68 1.99 11.75
C GLU A 336 -5.29 3.07 12.77
N LEU A 337 -5.53 4.35 12.45
CA LEU A 337 -5.34 5.46 13.40
C LEU A 337 -6.20 5.30 14.67
N LYS A 338 -7.43 4.80 14.55
CA LYS A 338 -8.30 4.52 15.72
C LYS A 338 -7.73 3.39 16.56
N VAL A 339 -7.24 2.33 15.93
CA VAL A 339 -6.59 1.19 16.61
C VAL A 339 -5.35 1.65 17.36
N ALA A 340 -4.48 2.42 16.69
CA ALA A 340 -3.28 3.00 17.30
C ALA A 340 -3.62 3.92 18.49
N TRP A 341 -4.67 4.74 18.37
CA TRP A 341 -5.14 5.62 19.44
C TRP A 341 -5.68 4.87 20.66
N LEU A 342 -6.53 3.85 20.44
CA LEU A 342 -7.02 2.99 21.50
C LEU A 342 -5.89 2.23 22.19
N TYR A 343 -4.96 1.67 21.40
CA TYR A 343 -3.81 0.97 21.94
C TYR A 343 -2.92 1.91 22.77
N SER A 344 -2.64 3.11 22.27
CA SER A 344 -1.92 4.15 23.00
C SER A 344 -2.57 4.47 24.35
N ASN A 345 -3.86 4.81 24.35
CA ASN A 345 -4.54 5.28 25.55
C ASN A 345 -4.78 4.21 26.62
N HIS A 346 -4.99 2.96 26.21
CA HIS A 346 -5.39 1.91 27.13
C HIS A 346 -4.27 0.91 27.47
N LEU A 347 -3.24 0.80 26.62
CA LEU A 347 -2.17 -0.20 26.78
C LEU A 347 -0.78 0.44 26.87
N LEU A 348 -0.64 1.74 26.58
CA LEU A 348 0.63 2.47 26.64
C LEU A 348 0.50 3.78 27.44
N ASP A 349 -0.47 3.89 28.36
CA ASP A 349 -0.68 5.07 29.22
C ASP A 349 -0.77 6.41 28.46
N GLY A 350 -1.35 6.40 27.25
CA GLY A 350 -1.51 7.60 26.43
C GLY A 350 -0.21 8.14 25.84
N GLN A 351 0.82 7.31 25.68
CA GLN A 351 2.14 7.71 25.19
C GLN A 351 2.11 8.47 23.84
N PHE A 352 1.13 8.20 22.98
CA PHE A 352 0.97 8.90 21.69
C PHE A 352 -0.33 9.71 21.69
N SER A 353 -0.18 11.03 21.54
CA SER A 353 -1.30 11.96 21.37
C SER A 353 -1.90 11.83 19.97
N GLY A 354 -3.11 12.39 19.78
CA GLY A 354 -3.71 12.42 18.43
C GLY A 354 -2.84 13.14 17.40
N ARG A 355 -2.11 14.18 17.83
CA ARG A 355 -1.13 14.89 17.00
C ARG A 355 0.01 13.99 16.57
N ASP A 356 0.55 13.17 17.48
CA ASP A 356 1.65 12.25 17.19
C ASP A 356 1.20 11.21 16.14
N LEU A 357 0.02 10.61 16.32
CA LEU A 357 -0.52 9.62 15.38
C LEU A 357 -0.81 10.23 13.99
N MET A 358 -1.33 11.46 13.95
CA MET A 358 -1.49 12.18 12.69
C MET A 358 -0.15 12.46 12.01
N ALA A 359 0.91 12.76 12.77
CA ALA A 359 2.25 12.94 12.22
C ALA A 359 2.78 11.64 11.58
N MET A 360 2.58 10.49 12.23
CA MET A 360 2.94 9.16 11.70
C MET A 360 2.26 8.84 10.36
N ALA A 361 1.05 9.35 10.12
CA ALA A 361 0.30 9.14 8.89
C ALA A 361 0.45 10.28 7.85
N THR A 362 1.26 11.30 8.14
CA THR A 362 1.45 12.47 7.25
C THR A 362 2.93 12.84 7.15
N ARG A 363 3.40 13.81 7.95
CA ARG A 363 4.75 14.38 7.86
C ARG A 363 5.86 13.38 8.15
N ASP A 364 5.66 12.45 9.07
CA ASP A 364 6.69 11.45 9.41
C ASP A 364 6.74 10.37 8.32
N ALA A 365 5.59 9.96 7.78
CA ALA A 365 5.54 9.08 6.62
C ALA A 365 6.23 9.71 5.39
N ALA A 366 5.98 11.00 5.11
CA ALA A 366 6.70 11.72 4.06
C ALA A 366 8.22 11.79 4.35
N SER A 367 8.63 12.00 5.60
CA SER A 367 10.05 12.02 5.98
C SER A 367 10.72 10.64 5.84
N ILE A 368 10.01 9.54 6.14
CA ILE A 368 10.50 8.18 5.91
C ILE A 368 10.81 7.98 4.43
N LEU A 369 9.91 8.41 3.55
CA LEU A 369 10.06 8.36 2.09
C LEU A 369 11.03 9.42 1.51
N LYS A 370 11.60 10.32 2.33
CA LYS A 370 12.39 11.49 1.85
C LYS A 370 11.58 12.45 0.96
N TRP A 371 10.26 12.50 1.16
CA TRP A 371 9.31 13.35 0.45
C TRP A 371 8.88 14.57 1.25
N ASP A 372 9.47 14.81 2.42
CA ASP A 372 9.08 15.89 3.34
C ASP A 372 9.21 17.29 2.74
N LYS A 373 9.95 17.46 1.64
CA LYS A 373 10.00 18.73 0.88
C LYS A 373 8.79 18.94 -0.03
N ALA A 374 8.08 17.88 -0.40
CA ALA A 374 7.00 17.92 -1.39
C ALA A 374 5.62 17.53 -0.82
N LEU A 375 5.57 16.75 0.26
CA LEU A 375 4.35 16.16 0.82
C LEU A 375 4.37 16.12 2.36
N GLY A 376 3.27 15.65 2.96
CA GLY A 376 3.15 15.38 4.39
C GLY A 376 2.72 16.57 5.26
N SER A 377 2.69 17.78 4.69
CA SER A 377 2.21 18.99 5.36
C SER A 377 1.66 20.00 4.35
N LEU A 378 0.84 20.93 4.82
CA LEU A 378 0.25 22.01 4.02
C LEU A 378 1.13 23.26 4.12
N GLU A 379 2.16 23.31 3.27
CA GLU A 379 3.13 24.41 3.21
C GLU A 379 3.31 24.88 1.77
N ALA A 380 3.70 26.15 1.58
CA ALA A 380 3.97 26.68 0.25
C ALA A 380 5.06 25.86 -0.47
N GLY A 381 4.86 25.60 -1.76
CA GLY A 381 5.73 24.78 -2.60
C GLY A 381 5.42 23.28 -2.59
N LYS A 382 4.69 22.78 -1.58
CA LYS A 382 4.30 21.36 -1.49
C LYS A 382 3.12 21.04 -2.41
N ARG A 383 2.95 19.76 -2.75
CA ARG A 383 1.81 19.28 -3.53
C ARG A 383 0.52 19.43 -2.72
N ALA A 384 -0.57 19.74 -3.40
CA ALA A 384 -1.89 19.84 -2.81
C ALA A 384 -2.54 18.44 -2.67
N ASP A 385 -1.94 17.61 -1.82
CA ASP A 385 -2.50 16.33 -1.38
C ASP A 385 -3.15 16.57 0.00
N LEU A 386 -4.48 16.57 0.05
CA LEU A 386 -5.24 16.96 1.24
C LEU A 386 -6.49 16.13 1.46
N VAL A 387 -6.94 16.09 2.71
CA VAL A 387 -8.22 15.54 3.13
C VAL A 387 -8.98 16.57 3.96
N VAL A 388 -10.30 16.64 3.75
CA VAL A 388 -11.20 17.50 4.51
C VAL A 388 -12.16 16.62 5.31
N VAL A 389 -12.20 16.84 6.61
CA VAL A 389 -13.11 16.16 7.55
C VAL A 389 -14.12 17.16 8.11
N THR A 390 -15.33 16.70 8.38
CA THR A 390 -16.41 17.50 8.97
C THR A 390 -16.04 18.05 10.35
N GLY A 391 -16.47 19.27 10.66
CA GLY A 391 -16.21 19.94 11.94
C GLY A 391 -15.06 20.95 11.86
N LYS A 392 -15.13 22.00 12.70
CA LYS A 392 -14.17 23.12 12.76
C LYS A 392 -13.82 23.55 14.19
N THR A 393 -14.27 22.82 15.19
CA THR A 393 -14.14 23.18 16.61
C THR A 393 -13.46 22.05 17.39
N GLY A 394 -13.05 22.31 18.63
CA GLY A 394 -12.38 21.31 19.49
C GLY A 394 -10.94 21.00 19.11
N ASP A 395 -10.39 19.93 19.69
CA ASP A 395 -9.09 19.38 19.31
C ASP A 395 -9.20 18.77 17.89
N PRO A 396 -8.45 19.30 16.89
CA PRO A 396 -8.58 18.82 15.53
C PRO A 396 -7.98 17.43 15.33
N TYR A 397 -6.98 17.04 16.11
CA TYR A 397 -6.32 15.75 15.96
C TYR A 397 -7.20 14.61 16.48
N GLU A 398 -7.82 14.81 17.65
CA GLU A 398 -8.82 13.85 18.14
C GLU A 398 -10.05 13.79 17.22
N ALA A 399 -10.51 14.94 16.72
CA ALA A 399 -11.63 14.99 15.77
C ALA A 399 -11.31 14.20 14.49
N PHE A 400 -10.07 14.26 14.00
CA PHE A 400 -9.63 13.48 12.85
C PHE A 400 -9.63 11.97 13.14
N ILE A 401 -9.08 11.55 14.28
CA ILE A 401 -9.05 10.12 14.66
C ILE A 401 -10.47 9.55 14.80
N LYS A 402 -11.37 10.33 15.42
CA LYS A 402 -12.79 9.97 15.61
C LYS A 402 -13.62 10.05 14.32
N ALA A 403 -13.09 10.60 13.24
CA ALA A 403 -13.81 10.74 11.99
C ALA A 403 -14.13 9.37 11.37
N LYS A 404 -15.34 9.25 10.82
CA LYS A 404 -15.77 8.09 10.04
C LYS A 404 -15.56 8.39 8.55
N GLU A 405 -15.62 7.38 7.69
CA GLU A 405 -15.61 7.57 6.25
C GLU A 405 -16.76 8.48 5.78
N THR A 406 -17.89 8.47 6.51
CA THR A 406 -19.04 9.35 6.30
C THR A 406 -18.84 10.81 6.71
N ASP A 407 -17.72 11.13 7.37
CA ASP A 407 -17.34 12.50 7.76
C ASP A 407 -16.31 13.12 6.82
N ILE A 408 -15.69 12.33 5.94
CA ILE A 408 -14.82 12.81 4.88
C ILE A 408 -15.66 13.58 3.85
N ARG A 409 -15.23 14.82 3.60
CA ARG A 409 -15.89 15.80 2.72
C ARG A 409 -15.20 15.95 1.38
N LEU A 410 -13.87 15.78 1.36
CA LEU A 410 -13.03 15.94 0.18
C LEU A 410 -11.71 15.20 0.39
N VAL A 411 -11.22 14.53 -0.65
CA VAL A 411 -9.85 14.01 -0.79
C VAL A 411 -9.33 14.50 -2.13
N MET A 412 -8.12 15.02 -2.11
CA MET A 412 -7.50 15.69 -3.25
C MET A 412 -6.06 15.24 -3.39
N ILE A 413 -5.61 15.05 -4.63
CA ILE A 413 -4.24 14.66 -4.99
C ILE A 413 -3.77 15.62 -6.08
N ASN A 414 -2.62 16.27 -5.89
CA ASN A 414 -2.09 17.29 -6.79
C ASN A 414 -3.14 18.36 -7.19
N GLY A 415 -4.00 18.78 -6.27
CA GLY A 415 -5.03 19.78 -6.56
C GLY A 415 -6.27 19.24 -7.29
N VAL A 416 -6.31 17.96 -7.67
CA VAL A 416 -7.47 17.31 -8.29
C VAL A 416 -8.36 16.71 -7.21
N ALA A 417 -9.62 17.14 -7.15
CA ALA A 417 -10.60 16.57 -6.23
C ALA A 417 -10.97 15.15 -6.66
N ARG A 418 -10.58 14.13 -5.89
CA ARG A 418 -10.72 12.70 -6.22
C ARG A 418 -11.96 12.06 -5.63
N TYR A 419 -12.32 12.43 -4.41
CA TYR A 419 -13.48 11.88 -3.71
C TYR A 419 -14.07 12.95 -2.79
N GLY A 420 -15.39 13.03 -2.65
CA GLY A 420 -15.98 13.95 -1.69
C GLY A 420 -17.47 14.19 -1.87
N MET A 421 -17.95 15.25 -1.23
CA MET A 421 -19.35 15.69 -1.36
C MET A 421 -19.61 16.21 -2.77
N PRO A 422 -20.74 15.84 -3.42
CA PRO A 422 -21.04 16.25 -4.80
C PRO A 422 -20.94 17.76 -5.04
N ALA A 423 -21.40 18.59 -4.10
CA ALA A 423 -21.33 20.06 -4.21
C ALA A 423 -19.88 20.60 -4.17
N ALA A 424 -19.03 20.02 -3.31
CA ALA A 424 -17.62 20.41 -3.22
C ALA A 424 -16.86 20.00 -4.49
N MET A 425 -17.07 18.76 -4.94
CA MET A 425 -16.49 18.21 -6.17
C MET A 425 -16.85 19.09 -7.38
N LYS A 426 -18.15 19.39 -7.57
CA LYS A 426 -18.63 20.28 -8.65
C LYS A 426 -17.99 21.67 -8.59
N SER A 427 -17.85 22.24 -7.39
CA SER A 427 -17.25 23.58 -7.23
C SER A 427 -15.75 23.61 -7.56
N LEU A 428 -15.09 22.46 -7.48
CA LEU A 428 -13.67 22.28 -7.83
C LEU A 428 -13.47 21.79 -9.27
N GLY A 429 -14.54 21.71 -10.08
CA GLY A 429 -14.47 21.29 -11.48
C GLY A 429 -14.32 19.78 -11.68
N SER A 430 -14.48 18.98 -10.62
CA SER A 430 -14.43 17.52 -10.70
C SER A 430 -15.85 16.97 -10.58
N SER A 431 -16.37 16.36 -11.63
CA SER A 431 -17.66 15.65 -11.60
C SER A 431 -17.42 14.23 -12.06
N GLY A 432 -17.73 13.26 -11.21
CA GLY A 432 -17.55 11.85 -11.54
C GLY A 432 -18.71 11.00 -11.10
N GLU A 433 -18.45 9.71 -10.94
CA GLU A 433 -19.45 8.71 -10.54
C GLU A 433 -20.07 9.08 -9.19
N LYS A 434 -21.39 8.91 -9.07
CA LYS A 434 -22.11 9.07 -7.81
C LYS A 434 -22.14 7.74 -7.07
N ILE A 435 -21.83 7.79 -5.78
CA ILE A 435 -21.86 6.64 -4.89
C ILE A 435 -22.49 7.01 -3.55
N ALA A 436 -22.89 6.02 -2.77
CA ALA A 436 -23.33 6.20 -1.40
C ALA A 436 -22.32 5.56 -0.45
N VAL A 437 -22.00 6.25 0.65
CA VAL A 437 -21.18 5.74 1.76
C VAL A 437 -21.95 5.98 3.05
N GLY A 438 -22.30 4.91 3.76
CA GLY A 438 -23.15 4.98 4.97
C GLY A 438 -24.47 5.70 4.72
N GLY A 439 -25.07 5.49 3.54
CA GLY A 439 -26.32 6.15 3.12
C GLY A 439 -26.18 7.63 2.72
N ARG A 440 -24.96 8.19 2.69
CA ARG A 440 -24.72 9.59 2.29
C ARG A 440 -24.15 9.68 0.88
N ASP A 441 -24.67 10.62 0.10
CA ASP A 441 -24.20 10.87 -1.26
C ASP A 441 -22.75 11.34 -1.30
N ARG A 442 -22.00 10.77 -2.23
CA ARG A 442 -20.60 11.07 -2.54
C ARG A 442 -20.41 11.07 -4.05
N SER A 443 -19.33 11.71 -4.48
CA SER A 443 -18.86 11.65 -5.85
C SER A 443 -17.39 11.26 -5.87
N ILE A 444 -17.02 10.44 -6.85
CA ILE A 444 -15.65 9.99 -7.07
C ILE A 444 -15.23 10.30 -8.51
N PHE A 445 -14.07 10.93 -8.67
CA PHE A 445 -13.54 11.37 -9.95
C PHE A 445 -12.35 10.50 -10.36
N LEU A 446 -12.60 9.62 -11.33
CA LEU A 446 -11.69 8.56 -11.73
C LEU A 446 -10.83 8.92 -12.95
N GLU A 447 -11.18 9.99 -13.66
CA GLU A 447 -10.44 10.43 -14.85
C GLU A 447 -9.05 10.89 -14.46
N GLN A 448 -8.08 10.42 -15.23
CA GLN A 448 -6.68 10.70 -15.01
C GLN A 448 -5.97 10.50 -16.33
N ALA A 449 -5.38 11.57 -16.86
CA ALA A 449 -4.76 11.56 -18.18
C ALA A 449 -3.65 10.52 -18.34
N THR A 450 -3.08 10.09 -17.21
CA THR A 450 -1.92 9.22 -17.17
C THR A 450 -2.22 7.83 -16.59
N ALA A 451 -3.47 7.52 -16.27
CA ALA A 451 -3.82 6.20 -15.75
C ALA A 451 -3.42 5.08 -16.73
N ASP A 452 -3.12 3.90 -16.18
CA ASP A 452 -2.92 2.69 -16.95
C ASP A 452 -4.15 2.46 -17.86
N PRO A 453 -3.97 2.22 -19.17
CA PRO A 453 -5.09 2.09 -20.12
C PRO A 453 -6.11 1.00 -19.75
N ASP A 454 -5.70 -0.02 -18.99
CA ASP A 454 -6.58 -1.08 -18.53
C ASP A 454 -7.49 -0.59 -17.40
N VAL A 455 -6.94 0.22 -16.48
CA VAL A 455 -7.65 0.75 -15.30
C VAL A 455 -8.47 2.00 -15.64
N ALA A 456 -7.99 2.83 -16.57
CA ALA A 456 -8.62 4.08 -16.98
C ALA A 456 -10.08 3.89 -17.46
N LYS A 457 -10.39 2.73 -18.05
CA LYS A 457 -11.72 2.41 -18.61
C LYS A 457 -12.70 1.85 -17.59
N VAL A 458 -12.25 1.54 -16.37
CA VAL A 458 -13.04 0.84 -15.37
C VAL A 458 -13.63 1.84 -14.38
N THR A 459 -14.95 1.92 -14.33
CA THR A 459 -15.69 2.67 -13.29
C THR A 459 -15.72 1.88 -11.98
N LEU A 460 -16.02 2.55 -10.86
CA LEU A 460 -16.13 1.86 -9.57
C LEU A 460 -17.35 0.93 -9.54
N GLY A 461 -18.48 1.35 -10.11
CA GLY A 461 -19.68 0.53 -10.25
C GLY A 461 -19.43 -0.75 -11.05
N ALA A 462 -18.72 -0.64 -12.19
CA ALA A 462 -18.36 -1.81 -13.00
C ALA A 462 -17.40 -2.74 -12.23
N ALA A 463 -16.39 -2.17 -11.56
CA ALA A 463 -15.47 -2.94 -10.72
C ALA A 463 -16.19 -3.72 -9.62
N ARG A 464 -17.12 -3.06 -8.90
CA ARG A 464 -17.92 -3.68 -7.84
C ARG A 464 -18.78 -4.83 -8.36
N VAL A 465 -19.43 -4.66 -9.51
CA VAL A 465 -20.24 -5.73 -10.13
C VAL A 465 -19.37 -6.92 -10.52
N ALA A 466 -18.27 -6.67 -11.24
CA ALA A 466 -17.36 -7.72 -11.70
C ALA A 466 -16.76 -8.52 -10.54
N LEU A 467 -16.24 -7.83 -9.52
CA LEU A 467 -15.65 -8.48 -8.36
C LEU A 467 -16.69 -9.23 -7.54
N ARG A 468 -17.88 -8.65 -7.30
CA ARG A 468 -18.94 -9.33 -6.54
C ARG A 468 -19.37 -10.62 -7.25
N GLN A 469 -19.55 -10.58 -8.57
CA GLN A 469 -19.87 -11.77 -9.36
C GLN A 469 -18.76 -12.81 -9.29
N ALA A 470 -17.50 -12.39 -9.43
CA ALA A 470 -16.36 -13.29 -9.36
C ALA A 470 -16.21 -13.96 -8.00
N PHE A 471 -16.31 -13.17 -6.91
CA PHE A 471 -16.18 -13.67 -5.54
C PHE A 471 -17.30 -14.64 -5.16
N LEU A 472 -18.53 -14.40 -5.62
CA LEU A 472 -19.64 -15.34 -5.44
C LEU A 472 -19.51 -16.61 -6.29
N ASN A 473 -18.73 -16.56 -7.38
CA ASN A 473 -18.56 -17.67 -8.33
C ASN A 473 -17.17 -18.31 -8.29
N LEU A 474 -16.37 -18.07 -7.24
CA LEU A 474 -15.01 -18.58 -7.10
C LEU A 474 -14.86 -20.08 -7.39
N PRO A 475 -15.75 -20.99 -6.93
CA PRO A 475 -15.59 -22.42 -7.19
C PRO A 475 -15.67 -22.77 -8.68
N ALA A 476 -16.56 -22.11 -9.43
CA ALA A 476 -16.72 -22.35 -10.86
C ALA A 476 -15.56 -21.74 -11.66
N LEU A 477 -15.13 -20.53 -11.30
CA LEU A 477 -13.96 -19.90 -11.93
C LEU A 477 -12.68 -20.72 -11.69
N ALA A 478 -12.51 -21.28 -10.49
CA ALA A 478 -11.42 -22.20 -10.19
C ALA A 478 -11.51 -23.49 -11.03
N LEU A 479 -12.71 -24.05 -11.20
CA LEU A 479 -12.91 -25.24 -12.04
C LEU A 479 -12.51 -24.97 -13.49
N GLU A 480 -12.85 -23.79 -14.03
CA GLU A 480 -12.44 -23.39 -15.38
C GLU A 480 -10.91 -23.26 -15.50
N LEU A 481 -10.25 -22.69 -14.50
CA LEU A 481 -8.78 -22.59 -14.46
C LEU A 481 -8.07 -23.95 -14.38
N GLU A 482 -8.72 -24.93 -13.77
CA GLU A 482 -8.21 -26.31 -13.64
C GLU A 482 -8.40 -27.14 -14.90
N GLN A 483 -9.32 -26.74 -15.80
CA GLN A 483 -9.53 -27.45 -17.05
C GLN A 483 -8.32 -27.34 -17.98
N PRO A 484 -7.94 -28.43 -18.66
CA PRO A 484 -6.84 -28.39 -19.63
C PRO A 484 -7.20 -27.41 -20.74
N LYS A 485 -6.42 -26.33 -20.87
CA LYS A 485 -6.56 -25.41 -22.00
C LYS A 485 -6.35 -26.21 -23.29
N PRO A 486 -7.21 -26.04 -24.32
CA PRO A 486 -7.01 -26.73 -25.58
C PRO A 486 -5.60 -26.43 -26.08
N ALA A 487 -4.86 -27.47 -26.49
CA ALA A 487 -3.55 -27.28 -27.07
C ALA A 487 -3.71 -26.31 -28.25
N LYS A 488 -3.16 -25.09 -28.13
CA LYS A 488 -3.02 -24.21 -29.29
C LYS A 488 -2.45 -25.07 -30.41
N ALA A 489 -3.08 -25.03 -31.59
CA ALA A 489 -2.63 -25.82 -32.73
C ALA A 489 -1.12 -25.58 -32.92
N ARG A 490 -0.29 -26.53 -32.50
CA ARG A 490 1.18 -26.44 -32.48
C ARG A 490 1.81 -26.25 -33.86
N ARG A 491 1.00 -26.15 -34.91
CA ARG A 491 1.41 -26.11 -36.31
C ARG A 491 1.63 -24.72 -36.90
N ALA A 492 1.40 -23.63 -36.15
CA ALA A 492 1.55 -22.26 -36.70
C ALA A 492 2.36 -21.26 -35.87
N MET A 493 3.04 -21.65 -34.78
CA MET A 493 3.71 -20.69 -33.87
C MET A 493 5.13 -21.09 -33.44
N LEU A 494 5.97 -21.58 -34.35
CA LEU A 494 7.40 -21.75 -34.03
C LEU A 494 8.22 -20.46 -34.23
N ASP A 495 7.67 -19.45 -34.91
CA ASP A 495 8.39 -18.23 -35.30
C ASP A 495 7.82 -16.92 -34.70
N GLU A 496 6.67 -16.94 -34.01
CA GLU A 496 6.12 -15.74 -33.36
C GLU A 496 6.44 -15.72 -31.86
N PRO A 497 7.03 -14.62 -31.33
CA PRO A 497 7.25 -14.49 -29.90
C PRO A 497 5.91 -14.55 -29.15
N GLU A 498 5.85 -15.30 -28.05
CA GLU A 498 4.63 -15.34 -27.22
C GLU A 498 4.23 -13.92 -26.79
N PRO A 499 2.94 -13.56 -26.89
CA PRO A 499 2.49 -12.24 -26.45
C PRO A 499 2.76 -12.08 -24.95
N LEU A 500 3.16 -10.87 -24.56
CA LEU A 500 3.31 -10.52 -23.14
C LEU A 500 1.96 -10.66 -22.44
N THR A 501 1.91 -11.53 -21.43
CA THR A 501 0.74 -11.72 -20.59
C THR A 501 1.07 -11.29 -19.18
N TRP A 502 0.20 -10.45 -18.61
CA TRP A 502 0.35 -9.92 -17.26
C TRP A 502 -0.48 -10.72 -16.25
N SER A 503 0.03 -10.82 -15.02
CA SER A 503 -0.63 -11.46 -13.89
C SER A 503 -0.34 -10.69 -12.62
N LEU A 504 -1.26 -10.76 -11.66
CA LEU A 504 -1.07 -10.13 -10.36
C LEU A 504 0.14 -10.74 -9.65
N ALA A 505 1.06 -9.90 -9.19
CA ALA A 505 2.11 -10.32 -8.28
C ALA A 505 1.50 -10.43 -6.87
N LEU A 506 0.91 -11.59 -6.57
CA LEU A 506 0.43 -11.93 -5.23
C LEU A 506 1.64 -12.14 -4.33
N ASP A 507 2.08 -11.06 -3.72
CA ASP A 507 3.31 -10.88 -2.97
C ASP A 507 3.40 -11.74 -1.70
N GLU A 508 2.25 -12.17 -1.15
CA GLU A 508 2.14 -13.16 -0.04
C GLU A 508 1.88 -14.63 -0.50
N ILE A 509 1.80 -14.89 -1.81
CA ILE A 509 1.44 -16.22 -2.36
C ILE A 509 2.44 -16.73 -3.40
N LYS A 510 3.01 -15.83 -4.20
CA LYS A 510 3.91 -16.14 -5.32
C LYS A 510 5.21 -15.36 -5.13
N TYR A 511 6.34 -16.03 -5.31
CA TYR A 511 7.65 -15.38 -5.29
C TYR A 511 7.71 -14.29 -6.38
N SER A 512 7.85 -13.04 -5.97
CA SER A 512 7.88 -11.84 -6.82
C SER A 512 9.20 -11.65 -7.57
N GLY A 513 9.76 -12.72 -8.16
CA GLY A 513 10.86 -12.63 -9.14
C GLY A 513 12.21 -13.18 -8.69
N MET A 514 12.51 -13.33 -7.39
CA MET A 514 13.75 -14.00 -6.95
C MET A 514 13.68 -15.53 -7.06
N GLY A 515 12.49 -16.13 -6.95
CA GLY A 515 12.27 -17.57 -7.07
C GLY A 515 12.12 -18.07 -8.52
N MET A 516 12.00 -17.16 -9.49
CA MET A 516 11.89 -17.48 -10.93
C MET A 516 13.24 -17.38 -11.67
N ARG A 517 14.32 -16.96 -10.98
CA ARG A 517 15.64 -16.95 -11.59
C ARG A 517 16.16 -18.38 -11.74
N PRO A 518 16.82 -18.73 -12.87
CA PRO A 518 17.50 -20.01 -13.00
C PRO A 518 18.42 -20.24 -11.80
N ARG A 519 18.34 -21.43 -11.19
CA ARG A 519 19.31 -21.85 -10.18
C ARG A 519 20.65 -22.06 -10.89
N LEU A 520 21.55 -21.09 -10.79
CA LEU A 520 22.88 -21.21 -11.37
C LEU A 520 23.84 -21.81 -10.35
N PRO A 521 24.73 -22.73 -10.75
CA PRO A 521 25.78 -23.22 -9.86
C PRO A 521 26.71 -22.05 -9.49
N LEU A 522 26.98 -21.88 -8.20
CA LEU A 522 27.87 -20.83 -7.71
C LEU A 522 29.30 -21.38 -7.52
N ASN A 523 29.49 -22.40 -6.66
CA ASN A 523 30.80 -23.02 -6.42
C ASN A 523 30.81 -24.55 -6.55
N GLY A 524 29.93 -25.13 -7.37
CA GLY A 524 29.95 -26.56 -7.67
C GLY A 524 28.57 -27.17 -7.92
N PRO A 525 28.49 -28.48 -8.21
CA PRO A 525 27.25 -29.14 -8.61
C PRO A 525 26.18 -29.24 -7.50
N ALA A 526 26.50 -28.83 -6.27
CA ALA A 526 25.60 -28.83 -5.12
C ALA A 526 25.33 -27.43 -4.53
N ASP A 527 25.99 -26.39 -5.04
CA ASP A 527 25.89 -25.02 -4.56
C ASP A 527 25.20 -24.16 -5.61
N PHE A 528 23.97 -23.71 -5.33
CA PHE A 528 23.12 -23.01 -6.30
C PHE A 528 22.62 -21.68 -5.75
N THR A 529 22.54 -20.69 -6.64
CA THR A 529 21.86 -19.42 -6.35
C THR A 529 20.36 -19.65 -6.10
N GLY A 530 19.83 -19.12 -5.00
CA GLY A 530 18.39 -19.13 -4.67
C GLY A 530 17.93 -20.29 -3.76
N PRO A 531 16.73 -20.17 -3.15
CA PRO A 531 16.20 -21.15 -2.19
C PRO A 531 15.99 -22.54 -2.82
N LYS A 532 16.10 -23.61 -2.02
CA LYS A 532 15.68 -24.96 -2.45
C LYS A 532 14.17 -24.96 -2.62
N LEU A 533 13.69 -25.08 -3.85
CA LEU A 533 12.30 -25.43 -4.11
C LEU A 533 12.07 -26.85 -3.60
N VAL A 534 11.33 -27.00 -2.50
CA VAL A 534 10.75 -28.29 -2.15
C VAL A 534 9.69 -28.56 -3.20
N ALA A 535 9.95 -29.51 -4.09
CA ALA A 535 8.92 -29.97 -5.02
C ALA A 535 7.79 -30.58 -4.18
N SER A 536 6.70 -29.82 -4.00
CA SER A 536 5.45 -30.34 -3.48
C SER A 536 4.90 -31.33 -4.50
N ARG A 537 5.24 -32.62 -4.33
CA ARG A 537 4.67 -33.75 -5.06
C ARG A 537 3.33 -34.23 -4.48
N ALA A 538 2.73 -33.49 -3.54
CA ALA A 538 1.36 -33.76 -3.14
C ALA A 538 0.41 -33.24 -4.23
N VAL A 539 -0.52 -34.08 -4.69
CA VAL A 539 -1.68 -33.64 -5.47
C VAL A 539 -2.42 -32.64 -4.60
N SER A 540 -2.20 -31.34 -4.81
CA SER A 540 -2.90 -30.32 -4.04
C SER A 540 -4.38 -30.45 -4.35
N VAL A 541 -5.22 -30.51 -3.31
CA VAL A 541 -6.68 -30.48 -3.45
C VAL A 541 -7.06 -29.37 -4.44
N PRO A 542 -7.83 -29.67 -5.51
CA PRO A 542 -8.25 -28.68 -6.49
C PRO A 542 -8.95 -27.51 -5.80
N LEU A 543 -8.62 -26.27 -6.19
CA LEU A 543 -9.23 -25.07 -5.65
C LEU A 543 -10.75 -25.08 -5.86
N SER A 544 -11.24 -25.59 -6.98
CA SER A 544 -12.68 -25.73 -7.25
C SER A 544 -13.44 -26.51 -6.17
N SER A 545 -12.81 -27.52 -5.59
CA SER A 545 -13.38 -28.34 -4.52
C SER A 545 -13.25 -27.71 -3.12
N LEU A 546 -12.27 -26.81 -2.96
CA LEU A 546 -11.93 -26.18 -1.69
C LEU A 546 -12.68 -24.85 -1.48
N LEU A 547 -12.80 -24.07 -2.55
CA LEU A 547 -13.35 -22.73 -2.50
C LEU A 547 -14.86 -22.77 -2.33
N ARG A 548 -15.36 -21.72 -1.67
CA ARG A 548 -16.78 -21.41 -1.51
C ARG A 548 -17.01 -19.98 -2.02
N PRO A 549 -18.26 -19.58 -2.31
CA PRO A 549 -18.58 -18.17 -2.49
C PRO A 549 -18.06 -17.34 -1.32
N VAL A 550 -17.38 -16.24 -1.63
CA VAL A 550 -16.89 -15.27 -0.65
C VAL A 550 -17.62 -13.95 -0.87
N GLU A 551 -17.93 -13.22 0.19
CA GLU A 551 -18.45 -11.86 0.05
C GLU A 551 -17.32 -10.89 -0.28
N LEU A 552 -17.54 -10.00 -1.25
CA LEU A 552 -16.63 -8.91 -1.53
C LEU A 552 -16.58 -7.96 -0.33
N ASP A 553 -15.39 -7.67 0.19
CA ASP A 553 -15.25 -6.77 1.34
C ASP A 553 -15.76 -5.37 1.02
N PRO A 554 -16.71 -4.81 1.80
CA PRO A 554 -17.23 -3.47 1.53
C PRO A 554 -16.15 -2.39 1.60
N LEU A 555 -16.37 -1.31 0.84
CA LEU A 555 -15.39 -0.21 0.68
C LEU A 555 -15.12 0.56 1.98
N THR A 556 -16.06 0.59 2.91
CA THR A 556 -15.94 1.34 4.16
C THR A 556 -16.52 0.55 5.32
N VAL A 557 -16.14 0.91 6.56
CA VAL A 557 -16.80 0.36 7.75
C VAL A 557 -18.27 0.77 7.79
N ALA A 558 -18.60 1.98 7.34
CA ALA A 558 -19.99 2.47 7.30
C ALA A 558 -20.92 1.67 6.38
N ASP A 559 -20.35 0.94 5.41
CA ASP A 559 -21.08 0.06 4.49
C ASP A 559 -20.93 -1.43 4.84
N ASP A 560 -20.26 -1.75 5.95
CA ASP A 560 -20.05 -3.11 6.43
C ASP A 560 -20.75 -3.33 7.79
N PRO A 561 -21.96 -3.92 7.80
CA PRO A 561 -22.69 -4.15 9.04
C PRO A 561 -22.02 -5.19 9.96
N ASN A 562 -21.10 -6.00 9.43
CA ASN A 562 -20.50 -7.12 10.16
C ASN A 562 -19.14 -6.75 10.76
N TYR A 563 -18.42 -5.77 10.20
CA TYR A 563 -17.03 -5.46 10.57
C TYR A 563 -16.81 -5.33 12.09
N LEU A 564 -17.59 -4.49 12.77
CA LEU A 564 -17.40 -4.24 14.21
C LEU A 564 -17.71 -5.50 15.05
N SER A 565 -18.73 -6.27 14.66
CA SER A 565 -19.06 -7.53 15.34
C SER A 565 -17.98 -8.61 15.12
N GLN A 566 -17.39 -8.65 13.92
CA GLN A 566 -16.27 -9.54 13.61
C GLN A 566 -15.03 -9.16 14.41
N ILE A 567 -14.71 -7.87 14.51
CA ILE A 567 -13.62 -7.37 15.37
C ILE A 567 -13.86 -7.74 16.84
N ALA A 568 -15.09 -7.56 17.35
CA ALA A 568 -15.44 -7.94 18.72
C ALA A 568 -15.26 -9.45 18.99
N ALA A 569 -15.52 -10.27 17.98
CA ALA A 569 -15.34 -11.73 18.03
C ALA A 569 -13.88 -12.18 17.93
N GLN A 570 -12.91 -11.31 17.62
CA GLN A 570 -11.52 -11.71 17.47
C GLN A 570 -10.91 -12.14 18.82
N PRO A 571 -10.37 -13.36 18.93
CA PRO A 571 -9.87 -13.87 20.20
C PRO A 571 -8.58 -13.18 20.65
N ASN A 572 -7.76 -12.71 19.70
CA ASN A 572 -6.42 -12.21 19.98
C ASN A 572 -6.36 -10.69 20.21
N VAL A 573 -7.39 -9.94 19.81
CA VAL A 573 -7.40 -8.48 19.93
C VAL A 573 -7.76 -8.07 21.36
N PRO A 574 -7.01 -7.18 22.03
CA PRO A 574 -7.32 -6.72 23.38
C PRO A 574 -8.72 -6.15 23.50
N GLU A 575 -9.37 -6.38 24.64
CA GLU A 575 -10.75 -5.93 24.90
C GLU A 575 -10.91 -4.41 24.70
N ALA A 576 -9.96 -3.61 25.18
CA ALA A 576 -9.99 -2.15 25.03
C ALA A 576 -10.02 -1.70 23.55
N VAL A 577 -9.33 -2.42 22.66
CA VAL A 577 -9.35 -2.13 21.23
C VAL A 577 -10.65 -2.60 20.59
N ARG A 578 -11.08 -3.84 20.90
CA ARG A 578 -12.33 -4.41 20.34
C ARG A 578 -13.56 -3.59 20.71
N ASN A 579 -13.74 -3.29 21.99
CA ASN A 579 -14.89 -2.55 22.49
C ASN A 579 -14.78 -1.06 22.16
N GLY A 580 -13.56 -0.51 22.19
CA GLY A 580 -13.31 0.90 21.90
C GLY A 580 -13.58 1.28 20.45
N LEU A 581 -13.32 0.39 19.48
CA LEU A 581 -13.55 0.67 18.06
C LEU A 581 -15.03 0.93 17.77
N ALA A 582 -15.94 0.18 18.37
CA ALA A 582 -17.38 0.39 18.19
C ALA A 582 -17.84 1.78 18.67
N ALA A 583 -17.20 2.33 19.70
CA ALA A 583 -17.50 3.68 20.20
C ALA A 583 -16.96 4.81 19.30
N LEU A 584 -16.02 4.51 18.39
CA LEU A 584 -15.46 5.45 17.42
C LEU A 584 -16.15 5.40 16.05
N TYR A 585 -17.02 4.42 15.82
CA TYR A 585 -17.84 4.23 14.61
C TYR A 585 -19.32 4.45 14.87
#